data_AF-A0A6P1ZZP9-F1
#
_entry.id   AF-A0A6P1ZZP9-F1
#
_cell.length_a   1.000
_cell.length_b   1.000
_cell.length_c   1.000
_cell.angle_alpha   90.00
_cell.angle_beta   90.00
_cell.angle_gamma   90.00
#
_symmetry.space_group_name_H-M   'P 1'
#
loop_
_entity.id
_entity.type
_entity.pdbx_description
1 polymer ?
#
loop_
_entity_poly.entity_id
_entity_poly.type
_entity_poly.pdbx_seq_one_letter_code
_entity_poly.pdbx_strand_id
1 'polypeptide(L)'
;MATIVKEEGFEIRIYPNDHEPYNVHVFKAGGEARIKIGSQDEDPDWISVTNMSDKDAIKALKLVAKHQDQLNQKWQEYDEQRNSSQPRIIEQIGKSPKPRRKKRTKGN
;
A
#
# COMPACT_ATOMS: atom_id res chain seq x y z
N MET A 1 -7.40 -0.85 -12.16
CA MET A 1 -6.06 -1.39 -12.45
C MET A 1 -5.39 -0.45 -13.41
N ALA A 2 -4.30 0.19 -13.00
CA ALA A 2 -3.52 1.08 -13.88
C ALA A 2 -2.14 0.46 -14.10
N THR A 3 -1.70 0.41 -15.35
CA THR A 3 -0.30 0.07 -15.64
C THR A 3 0.51 1.34 -15.52
N ILE A 4 1.49 1.34 -14.62
CA ILE A 4 2.29 2.53 -14.30
C ILE A 4 3.57 2.54 -15.13
N VAL A 5 4.20 1.37 -15.29
CA VAL A 5 5.46 1.22 -16.03
C VAL A 5 5.34 0.05 -17.00
N LYS A 6 5.83 0.24 -18.23
CA LYS A 6 6.08 -0.83 -19.20
C LYS A 6 7.51 -0.72 -19.70
N GLU A 7 8.35 -1.71 -19.39
CA GLU A 7 9.77 -1.69 -19.73
C GLU A 7 10.28 -3.13 -19.93
N GLU A 8 11.06 -3.40 -20.99
CA GLU A 8 11.64 -4.73 -21.29
C GLU A 8 10.64 -5.91 -21.31
N GLY A 9 9.38 -5.64 -21.68
CA GLY A 9 8.30 -6.64 -21.66
C GLY A 9 7.77 -6.96 -20.27
N PHE A 10 8.19 -6.23 -19.24
CA PHE A 10 7.59 -6.21 -17.92
C PHE A 10 6.49 -5.14 -17.86
N GLU A 11 5.43 -5.44 -17.13
CA GLU A 11 4.37 -4.49 -16.82
C GLU A 11 4.20 -4.37 -15.31
N ILE A 12 4.43 -3.17 -14.76
CA ILE A 12 4.24 -2.88 -13.34
C ILE A 12 2.87 -2.24 -13.15
N ARG A 13 2.04 -2.89 -12.32
CA ARG A 13 0.66 -2.49 -12.06
C ARG A 13 0.42 -2.25 -10.58
N ILE A 14 -0.42 -1.26 -10.30
CA ILE A 14 -0.95 -1.00 -8.96
C ILE A 14 -2.42 -1.42 -8.94
N TYR A 15 -2.80 -2.12 -7.87
CA TYR A 15 -4.18 -2.43 -7.53
C TYR A 15 -4.56 -1.60 -6.30
N PRO A 16 -5.26 -0.45 -6.47
CA PRO A 16 -5.52 0.50 -5.38
C PRO A 16 -6.40 -0.06 -4.23
N ASN A 17 -7.03 -1.22 -4.44
CA ASN A 17 -7.81 -1.92 -3.44
C ASN A 17 -6.96 -2.87 -2.58
N ASP A 18 -5.71 -3.13 -2.97
CA ASP A 18 -4.76 -3.88 -2.15
C ASP A 18 -4.20 -2.93 -1.10
N HIS A 19 -4.36 -3.29 0.17
CA HIS A 19 -4.05 -2.42 1.29
C HIS A 19 -2.63 -2.68 1.83
N GLU A 20 -2.13 -1.74 2.65
CA GLU A 20 -0.75 -1.71 3.17
C GLU A 20 -0.17 -3.10 3.53
N PRO A 21 1.10 -3.37 3.16
CA PRO A 21 2.09 -2.44 2.61
C PRO A 21 1.86 -2.11 1.12
N TYR A 22 2.28 -0.90 0.69
CA TYR A 22 2.28 -0.53 -0.73
C TYR A 22 3.09 -1.53 -1.53
N ASN A 23 2.40 -2.21 -2.43
CA ASN A 23 2.99 -3.24 -3.26
C ASN A 23 2.63 -3.03 -4.72
N VAL A 24 3.37 -3.69 -5.59
CA VAL A 24 3.14 -3.71 -7.03
C VAL A 24 3.12 -5.13 -7.53
N HIS A 25 2.37 -5.32 -8.61
CA HIS A 25 2.33 -6.55 -9.36
C HIS A 25 3.11 -6.35 -10.65
N VAL A 26 4.17 -7.11 -10.83
CA VAL A 26 5.00 -7.09 -12.02
C VAL A 26 4.70 -8.33 -12.85
N PHE A 27 4.23 -8.12 -14.08
CA PHE A 27 3.87 -9.20 -15.00
C PHE A 27 4.88 -9.32 -16.13
N LYS A 28 5.21 -10.57 -16.51
CA LYS A 28 5.96 -10.87 -17.73
C LYS A 28 5.71 -12.31 -18.18
N ALA A 29 5.45 -12.50 -19.48
CA ALA A 29 5.33 -13.82 -20.11
C ALA A 29 4.38 -14.81 -19.37
N GLY A 30 3.30 -14.31 -18.77
CA GLY A 30 2.35 -15.13 -18.00
C GLY A 30 2.77 -15.43 -16.56
N GLY A 31 3.91 -14.92 -16.11
CA GLY A 31 4.36 -14.91 -14.72
C GLY A 31 4.03 -13.59 -14.03
N GLU A 32 4.00 -13.65 -12.70
CA GLU A 32 3.67 -12.54 -11.82
C GLU A 32 4.62 -12.51 -10.63
N ALA A 33 5.09 -11.32 -10.26
CA ALA A 33 5.81 -11.09 -9.03
C ALA A 33 5.18 -9.94 -8.25
N ARG A 34 4.84 -10.20 -6.98
CA ARG A 34 4.37 -9.19 -6.04
C ARG A 34 5.56 -8.69 -5.23
N ILE A 35 5.78 -7.39 -5.28
CA ILE A 35 6.93 -6.73 -4.66
C ILE A 35 6.41 -5.62 -3.75
N LYS A 36 6.88 -5.60 -2.50
CA LYS A 36 6.74 -4.47 -1.61
C LYS A 36 7.65 -3.36 -2.12
N ILE A 37 7.13 -2.16 -2.35
CA ILE A 37 7.93 -1.05 -2.90
C ILE A 37 8.98 -0.56 -1.89
N GLY A 38 8.65 -0.60 -0.59
CA GLY A 38 9.49 -0.01 0.45
C GLY A 38 9.33 1.52 0.50
N SER A 39 10.33 2.20 1.08
CA SER A 39 10.39 3.66 1.24
C SER A 39 11.76 4.18 0.80
N GLN A 40 12.04 5.46 0.95
CA GLN A 40 13.38 5.99 0.65
C GLN A 40 14.50 5.34 1.47
N ASP A 41 14.18 4.83 2.66
CA ASP A 41 15.12 4.17 3.57
C ASP A 41 14.98 2.62 3.57
N GLU A 42 14.01 2.08 2.83
CA GLU A 42 13.71 0.65 2.78
C GLU A 42 13.69 0.16 1.33
N ASP A 43 14.61 -0.74 0.99
CA ASP A 43 14.68 -1.37 -0.33
C ASP A 43 13.41 -2.17 -0.65
N PRO A 44 13.04 -2.31 -1.93
CA PRO A 44 11.95 -3.19 -2.34
C PRO A 44 12.24 -4.65 -1.97
N ASP A 45 11.19 -5.39 -1.58
CA ASP A 45 11.32 -6.79 -1.18
C ASP A 45 10.22 -7.67 -1.79
N TRP A 46 10.51 -8.96 -1.91
CA TRP A 46 9.62 -9.97 -2.45
C TRP A 46 8.46 -10.26 -1.50
N ILE A 47 7.24 -10.24 -2.03
CA ILE A 47 6.07 -10.81 -1.35
C ILE A 47 5.82 -12.22 -1.88
N SER A 48 5.72 -12.37 -3.20
CA SER A 48 5.55 -13.66 -3.86
C SER A 48 5.98 -13.62 -5.32
N VAL A 49 6.38 -14.77 -5.85
CA VAL A 49 6.71 -14.97 -7.25
C VAL A 49 5.96 -16.19 -7.75
N THR A 50 5.22 -16.07 -8.85
CA THR A 50 4.40 -17.14 -9.42
C THR A 50 4.65 -17.25 -10.92
N ASN A 51 5.01 -18.44 -11.38
CA ASN A 51 5.20 -18.76 -12.80
C ASN A 51 6.16 -17.82 -13.55
N MET A 52 7.16 -17.28 -12.83
CA MET A 52 8.19 -16.37 -13.35
C MET A 52 9.57 -16.98 -13.07
N SER A 53 10.49 -16.84 -14.02
CA SER A 53 11.87 -17.34 -13.84
C SER A 53 12.63 -16.51 -12.81
N ASP A 54 13.59 -17.09 -12.08
CA ASP A 54 14.40 -16.37 -11.09
C ASP A 54 15.12 -15.16 -11.71
N LYS A 55 15.58 -15.30 -12.96
CA LYS A 55 16.23 -14.20 -13.70
C LYS A 55 15.27 -13.05 -13.96
N ASP A 56 14.03 -13.36 -14.33
CA ASP A 56 13.00 -12.35 -14.55
C ASP A 56 12.51 -11.74 -13.25
N ALA A 57 12.41 -12.53 -12.18
CA ALA A 57 12.12 -12.01 -10.85
C ALA A 57 13.22 -11.02 -10.44
N ILE A 58 14.50 -11.39 -10.43
CA ILE A 58 15.58 -10.44 -10.07
C ILE A 58 15.53 -9.14 -10.90
N LYS A 59 15.19 -9.23 -12.20
CA LYS A 59 14.97 -8.04 -13.03
C LYS A 59 13.75 -7.22 -12.62
N ALA A 60 12.64 -7.87 -12.29
CA ALA A 60 11.45 -7.20 -11.76
C ALA A 60 11.76 -6.41 -10.49
N LEU A 61 12.55 -6.94 -9.54
CA LEU A 61 12.94 -6.19 -8.34
C LEU A 61 13.76 -4.94 -8.67
N LYS A 62 14.74 -5.09 -9.57
CA LYS A 62 15.57 -3.98 -10.02
C LYS A 62 14.74 -2.91 -10.73
N LEU A 63 13.74 -3.31 -11.51
CA LEU A 63 12.81 -2.37 -12.14
C LEU A 63 11.96 -1.64 -11.11
N VAL A 64 11.48 -2.33 -10.07
CA VAL A 64 10.75 -1.67 -8.98
C VAL A 64 11.65 -0.70 -8.22
N ALA A 65 12.89 -1.08 -7.89
CA ALA A 65 13.85 -0.19 -7.25
C ALA A 65 14.17 1.05 -8.11
N LYS A 66 14.35 0.85 -9.43
CA LYS A 66 14.59 1.95 -10.38
C LYS A 66 13.44 2.95 -10.43
N HIS A 67 12.21 2.50 -10.29
CA HIS A 67 10.99 3.31 -10.39
C HIS A 67 10.34 3.58 -9.03
N GLN A 68 11.06 3.36 -7.93
CA GLN A 68 10.51 3.35 -6.56
C GLN A 68 9.79 4.67 -6.22
N ASP A 69 10.44 5.81 -6.47
CA ASP A 69 9.88 7.14 -6.22
C ASP A 69 8.58 7.38 -7.02
N GLN A 70 8.57 7.02 -8.30
CA GLN A 70 7.40 7.16 -9.16
C GLN A 70 6.23 6.29 -8.67
N LEU A 71 6.52 5.06 -8.23
CA LEU A 71 5.52 4.14 -7.72
C LEU A 71 4.95 4.62 -6.38
N ASN A 72 5.79 5.14 -5.49
CA ASN A 72 5.37 5.75 -4.23
C ASN A 72 4.51 6.99 -4.45
N GLN A 73 4.90 7.87 -5.38
CA GLN A 73 4.10 9.05 -5.73
C GLN A 73 2.72 8.64 -6.28
N LYS A 74 2.65 7.59 -7.10
CA LYS A 74 1.37 7.09 -7.62
C LYS A 74 0.47 6.51 -6.53
N TRP A 75 1.03 5.85 -5.53
CA TRP A 75 0.29 5.41 -4.35
C TRP A 75 -0.26 6.59 -3.54
N GLN A 76 0.55 7.64 -3.34
CA GLN A 76 0.11 8.87 -2.67
C GLN A 76 -1.07 9.52 -3.40
N GLU A 77 -1.01 9.64 -4.73
CA GLU A 77 -2.11 10.17 -5.55
C GLU A 77 -3.41 9.36 -5.37
N TYR A 78 -3.32 8.02 -5.30
CA TYR A 78 -4.50 7.17 -5.08
C TYR A 78 -5.08 7.34 -3.67
N ASP A 79 -4.23 7.46 -2.66
CA ASP A 79 -4.67 7.68 -1.28
C ASP A 79 -5.32 9.06 -1.09
N GLU A 80 -4.79 10.10 -1.74
CA GLU A 80 -5.39 11.44 -1.78
C GLU A 80 -6.76 11.43 -2.47
N GLN A 81 -6.88 10.75 -3.62
CA GLN A 81 -8.17 10.57 -4.33
C GLN A 81 -9.19 9.79 -3.49
N ARG A 82 -8.73 8.78 -2.75
CA ARG A 82 -9.58 8.02 -1.84
C ARG A 82 -10.06 8.87 -0.67
N ASN A 83 -9.18 9.62 -0.03
CA ASN A 83 -9.52 10.45 1.14
C ASN A 83 -10.41 11.64 0.75
N SER A 84 -10.28 12.18 -0.45
CA SER A 84 -11.17 13.24 -0.97
C SER A 84 -12.55 12.72 -1.37
N SER A 85 -12.65 11.45 -1.79
CA SER A 85 -13.93 10.80 -2.17
C SER A 85 -14.66 10.15 -1.00
N GLN A 86 -13.95 9.82 0.09
CA GLN A 86 -14.47 9.25 1.33
C GLN A 86 -13.73 9.90 2.51
N PRO A 87 -14.24 11.00 3.10
CA PRO A 87 -13.57 11.61 4.24
C PRO A 87 -13.50 10.59 5.39
N ARG A 88 -12.29 10.18 5.77
CA ARG A 88 -12.12 9.45 7.03
C ARG A 88 -12.59 10.39 8.15
N ILE A 89 -13.64 10.00 8.87
CA ILE A 89 -14.01 10.66 10.13
C ILE A 89 -12.92 10.29 11.15
N ILE A 90 -11.74 10.91 11.08
CA ILE A 90 -10.72 10.87 12.14
C ILE A 90 -10.95 12.06 13.06
N GLU A 91 -12.16 12.18 13.62
CA GLU A 91 -12.49 13.22 14.60
C GLU A 91 -13.54 12.80 15.64
N GLN A 92 -13.53 11.54 16.09
CA GLN A 92 -14.39 11.11 17.21
C GLN A 92 -13.70 10.34 18.35
N ILE A 93 -12.37 10.31 18.40
CA ILE A 93 -11.62 9.75 19.55
C ILE A 93 -10.82 10.87 20.23
N GLY A 94 -11.55 11.86 20.75
CA GLY A 94 -10.99 12.97 21.54
C GLY A 94 -11.89 13.45 22.68
N LYS A 95 -12.99 12.75 23.00
CA LYS A 95 -13.86 13.08 24.14
C LYS A 95 -14.13 11.83 24.97
N SER A 96 -13.19 11.50 25.85
CA SER A 96 -13.46 10.62 26.99
C SER A 96 -14.68 11.17 27.77
N PRO A 97 -15.71 10.36 28.07
CA PRO A 97 -16.77 10.79 28.97
C PRO A 97 -16.17 11.03 30.35
N LYS A 98 -16.30 12.24 30.92
CA LYS A 98 -15.96 12.48 32.33
C LYS A 98 -16.73 11.46 33.20
N PRO A 99 -16.08 10.81 34.18
CA PRO A 99 -16.78 9.84 35.02
C PRO A 99 -17.94 10.51 35.77
N ARG A 100 -19.14 9.95 35.60
CA ARG A 100 -20.36 10.38 36.29
C ARG A 100 -20.18 10.07 37.78
N ARG A 101 -19.98 11.11 38.59
CA ARG A 101 -19.87 11.02 40.06
C ARG A 101 -21.17 10.41 40.61
N LYS A 102 -21.13 9.15 41.06
CA LYS A 102 -22.27 8.49 41.70
C LYS A 102 -22.64 9.26 42.97
N LYS A 103 -23.85 9.82 43.03
CA LYS A 103 -24.41 10.39 44.27
C LYS A 103 -24.67 9.23 45.23
N ARG A 104 -23.99 9.24 46.38
CA ARG A 104 -24.23 8.34 47.51
C ARG A 104 -25.60 8.70 48.11
N THR A 105 -26.61 7.86 47.91
CA THR A 105 -27.87 7.93 48.66
C THR A 105 -27.64 7.42 50.08
N LYS A 106 -28.01 8.23 51.07
CA LYS A 106 -28.07 7.83 52.48
C LYS A 106 -29.21 6.81 52.65
N GLY A 107 -28.88 5.63 53.16
CA GLY A 107 -29.86 4.71 53.74
C GLY A 107 -30.07 5.07 55.20
N ASN A 108 -31.34 5.02 55.61
CA ASN A 108 -31.86 5.26 56.95
C ASN A 108 -31.62 4.04 57.85
#